data_AF-A0A1V5XST4-F1
#
_entry.id   AF-A0A1V5XST4-F1
#
_cell.length_a   1.000
_cell.length_b   1.000
_cell.length_c   1.000
_cell.angle_alpha   90.00
_cell.angle_beta   90.00
_cell.angle_gamma   90.00
#
_symmetry.space_group_name_H-M   'P 1'
#
loop_
_entity.id
_entity.type
_entity.pdbx_description
1 polymer ?
#
loop_
_entity_poly.entity_id
_entity_poly.type
_entity_poly.pdbx_seq_one_letter_code
_entity_poly.pdbx_strand_id
1 'polypeptide(L)'
;MNPWQGPGIRKVRHPHPETVRVLSFVQVGDAFWSSLLEDADVISEGATSPEGSSLVYRGSTSIMVRSDTMALVTHGSKGRAMIIDPHLRLRAMRIARREAQARAPGMLGPLQMDLFVHAEARALRIDIDVDAVVEHRASRMGREA
;
A
#
# COMPACT_ATOMS: atom_id res chain seq x y z
N MET A 1 4.42 -50.52 -26.24
CA MET A 1 4.40 -50.36 -24.76
C MET A 1 5.68 -49.67 -24.35
N ASN A 2 5.58 -48.52 -23.71
CA ASN A 2 6.68 -47.60 -23.43
C ASN A 2 7.00 -47.65 -21.93
N PRO A 3 8.21 -48.07 -21.49
CA PRO A 3 8.55 -48.04 -20.08
C PRO A 3 9.58 -46.92 -19.82
N TRP A 4 9.11 -45.85 -19.18
CA TRP A 4 9.90 -44.93 -18.35
C TRP A 4 10.93 -44.02 -19.04
N GLN A 5 10.47 -42.91 -19.64
CA GLN A 5 11.21 -41.64 -19.61
C GLN A 5 10.76 -40.83 -18.38
N GLY A 6 11.19 -41.26 -17.20
CA GLY A 6 11.15 -40.40 -16.02
C GLY A 6 12.19 -39.27 -16.16
N PRO A 7 11.97 -38.09 -15.55
CA PRO A 7 12.98 -37.04 -15.55
C PRO A 7 14.25 -37.59 -14.89
N GLY A 8 15.34 -37.71 -15.65
CA GLY A 8 16.60 -38.22 -15.14
C GLY A 8 17.08 -37.43 -13.92
N ILE A 9 17.96 -38.06 -13.13
CA ILE A 9 18.64 -37.55 -11.91
C ILE A 9 19.53 -36.29 -12.21
N ARG A 10 19.28 -35.58 -13.31
CA ARG A 10 20.02 -34.42 -13.81
C ARG A 10 19.51 -33.08 -13.25
N LYS A 11 19.00 -33.04 -12.02
CA LYS A 11 18.56 -31.79 -11.37
C LYS A 11 18.94 -31.65 -9.90
N VAL A 12 19.84 -32.48 -9.37
CA VAL A 12 20.50 -32.15 -8.11
C VAL A 12 21.84 -31.50 -8.46
N ARG A 13 21.79 -30.22 -8.85
CA ARG A 13 23.00 -29.38 -8.76
C ARG A 13 23.38 -29.37 -7.28
N HIS A 14 24.60 -29.79 -6.99
CA HIS A 14 25.20 -29.77 -5.66
C HIS A 14 24.76 -28.51 -4.88
N PRO A 15 24.20 -28.63 -3.67
CA PRO A 15 24.03 -27.46 -2.83
C PRO A 15 25.43 -26.86 -2.64
N HIS A 16 25.63 -25.61 -3.06
CA HIS A 16 26.85 -24.90 -2.70
C HIS A 16 26.89 -24.87 -1.17
N PRO A 17 27.96 -25.37 -0.52
CA PRO A 17 28.02 -25.51 0.94
C PRO A 17 27.86 -24.15 1.64
N GLU A 18 28.15 -23.07 0.93
CA GLU A 18 28.01 -21.70 1.39
C GLU A 18 27.45 -20.84 0.25
N THR A 19 26.43 -20.04 0.56
CA THR A 19 25.92 -19.00 -0.35
C THR A 19 26.11 -17.65 0.33
N VAL A 20 27.06 -16.85 -0.15
CA VAL A 20 27.26 -15.48 0.34
C VAL A 20 26.19 -14.59 -0.28
N ARG A 21 25.35 -13.98 0.55
CA ARG A 21 24.40 -12.94 0.13
C ARG A 21 24.84 -11.60 0.70
N VAL A 22 25.05 -10.63 -0.19
CA VAL A 22 25.28 -9.24 0.20
C VAL A 22 23.93 -8.54 0.22
N LEU A 23 23.48 -8.14 1.41
CA LEU A 23 22.27 -7.34 1.60
C LEU A 23 22.67 -5.89 1.79
N SER A 24 21.98 -4.99 1.08
CA SER A 24 22.07 -3.56 1.32
C SER A 24 20.81 -3.10 2.02
N PHE A 25 20.96 -2.56 3.23
CA PHE A 25 19.88 -1.93 3.96
C PHE A 25 19.91 -0.43 3.65
N VAL A 26 18.77 0.09 3.22
CA VAL A 26 18.56 1.52 3.02
C VAL A 26 17.46 1.90 3.98
N GLN A 27 17.74 2.90 4.82
CA GLN A 27 16.75 3.52 5.69
C GLN A 27 16.67 4.98 5.31
N VAL A 28 15.46 5.45 5.04
CA VAL A 28 15.18 6.86 4.83
C VAL A 28 14.71 7.44 6.15
N GLY A 29 15.15 8.65 6.48
CA GLY A 29 14.69 9.33 7.68
C GLY A 29 13.20 9.64 7.61
N ASP A 30 12.46 9.45 8.70
CA ASP A 30 11.02 9.71 8.75
C ASP A 30 10.67 11.17 8.38
N ALA A 31 11.53 12.12 8.76
CA ALA A 31 11.38 13.54 8.42
C ALA A 31 11.36 13.80 6.91
N PHE A 32 12.09 13.01 6.13
CA PHE A 32 12.10 13.12 4.67
C PHE A 32 10.74 12.77 4.07
N TRP A 33 10.15 11.64 4.49
CA TRP A 33 8.84 11.25 4.00
C TRP A 33 7.73 12.17 4.50
N SER A 34 7.85 12.71 5.72
CA SER A 34 6.90 13.70 6.22
C SER A 34 6.89 14.94 5.34
N SER A 35 8.05 15.55 5.14
CA SER A 35 8.19 16.77 4.34
C SER A 35 7.70 16.57 2.90
N LEU A 36 7.99 15.42 2.28
CA LEU A 36 7.52 15.14 0.92
C LEU A 36 6.01 14.95 0.81
N LEU A 37 5.38 14.36 1.83
CA LEU A 37 3.94 14.09 1.82
C LEU A 37 3.11 15.29 2.28
N GLU A 38 3.70 16.26 2.97
CA GLU A 38 3.04 17.50 3.36
C GLU A 38 2.65 18.37 2.15
N ASP A 39 3.49 18.37 1.12
CA ASP A 39 3.24 19.10 -0.15
C ASP A 39 2.57 18.21 -1.22
N ALA A 40 2.10 17.03 -0.86
CA ALA A 40 1.52 16.09 -1.82
C ALA A 40 0.10 16.50 -2.23
N ASP A 41 -0.18 16.39 -3.53
CA ASP A 41 -1.55 16.45 -4.02
C ASP A 41 -2.26 15.13 -3.70
N VAL A 42 -3.37 15.21 -2.97
CA VAL A 42 -4.19 14.05 -2.60
C VAL A 42 -5.54 14.14 -3.30
N ILE A 43 -5.86 13.12 -4.08
CA ILE A 43 -7.13 12.97 -4.78
C ILE A 43 -7.77 11.68 -4.30
N SER A 44 -9.02 11.75 -3.87
CA SER A 44 -9.75 10.57 -3.42
C SER A 44 -11.09 10.46 -4.11
N GLU A 45 -11.56 9.22 -4.24
CA GLU A 45 -12.88 8.84 -4.75
C GLU A 45 -13.44 7.74 -3.85
N GLY A 46 -14.77 7.60 -3.82
CA GLY A 46 -15.38 6.50 -3.09
C GLY A 46 -16.84 6.71 -2.77
N ALA A 47 -17.52 5.59 -2.57
CA ALA A 47 -18.94 5.54 -2.27
C ALA A 47 -19.26 4.32 -1.42
N THR A 48 -20.43 4.35 -0.79
CA THR A 48 -20.96 3.19 -0.07
C THR A 48 -22.06 2.51 -0.85
N SER A 49 -22.05 1.18 -0.87
CA SER A 49 -23.10 0.34 -1.43
C SER A 49 -23.60 -0.67 -0.38
N PRO A 50 -24.91 -0.95 -0.32
CA PRO A 50 -25.43 -2.04 0.49
C PRO A 50 -25.01 -3.38 -0.12
N GLU A 51 -24.46 -4.27 0.70
CA GLU A 51 -24.06 -5.63 0.34
C GLU A 51 -24.54 -6.60 1.40
N GLY A 52 -25.59 -7.35 1.07
CA GLY A 52 -26.28 -8.20 2.03
C GLY A 52 -26.85 -7.36 3.18
N SER A 53 -26.42 -7.66 4.41
CA SER A 53 -26.82 -6.95 5.63
C SER A 53 -25.88 -5.80 6.03
N SER A 54 -24.84 -5.53 5.24
CA SER A 54 -23.79 -4.56 5.57
C SER A 54 -23.77 -3.40 4.59
N LEU A 55 -23.33 -2.24 5.06
CA LEU A 55 -22.95 -1.14 4.19
C LEU A 55 -21.44 -1.23 3.94
N VAL A 56 -21.02 -1.33 2.69
CA VAL A 56 -19.60 -1.46 2.32
C VAL A 56 -19.15 -0.17 1.64
N TYR A 57 -18.05 0.41 2.11
CA TYR A 57 -17.34 1.49 1.45
C TYR A 57 -16.31 0.90 0.49
N ARG A 58 -16.32 1.38 -0.75
CA ARG A 58 -15.23 1.18 -1.72
C ARG A 58 -14.76 2.53 -2.22
N GLY A 59 -13.45 2.74 -2.24
CA GLY A 59 -12.86 3.97 -2.73
C GLY A 59 -11.41 3.82 -3.11
N SER A 60 -10.87 4.89 -3.67
CA SER A 60 -9.47 4.98 -4.06
C SER A 60 -8.88 6.31 -3.58
N THR A 61 -7.57 6.33 -3.39
CA THR A 61 -6.81 7.53 -3.06
C THR A 61 -5.50 7.53 -3.83
N SER A 62 -5.29 8.57 -4.62
CA SER A 62 -4.05 8.86 -5.35
C SER A 62 -3.31 9.97 -4.63
N ILE A 63 -2.06 9.71 -4.26
CA ILE A 63 -1.14 10.67 -3.66
C ILE A 63 -0.05 10.95 -4.68
N MET A 64 0.13 12.22 -5.04
CA MET A 64 1.14 12.64 -6.01
C MET A 64 2.15 13.58 -5.34
N VAL A 65 3.41 13.20 -5.40
CA VAL A 65 4.53 14.01 -4.93
C VAL A 65 5.34 14.43 -6.13
N ARG A 66 5.47 15.73 -6.34
CA ARG A 66 6.37 16.31 -7.36
C ARG A 66 7.54 16.96 -6.64
N SER A 67 8.74 16.48 -6.89
CA SER A 67 9.93 17.06 -6.27
C SER A 67 11.17 16.79 -7.11
N ASP A 68 12.04 17.79 -7.24
CA ASP A 68 13.37 17.59 -7.82
C ASP A 68 14.20 16.61 -6.97
N THR A 69 13.87 16.47 -5.68
CA THR A 69 14.44 15.45 -4.80
C THR A 69 14.02 14.03 -5.19
N MET A 70 12.91 13.84 -5.92
CA MET A 70 12.53 12.51 -6.42
C MET A 70 13.51 11.97 -7.46
N ALA A 71 14.27 12.80 -8.16
CA ALA A 71 15.33 12.32 -9.03
C ALA A 71 16.36 11.46 -8.26
N LEU A 72 16.63 11.79 -6.99
CA LEU A 72 17.49 10.98 -6.11
C LEU A 72 16.84 9.64 -5.70
N VAL A 73 15.50 9.60 -5.69
CA VAL A 73 14.69 8.44 -5.30
C VAL A 73 14.40 7.52 -6.48
N THR A 74 14.48 7.99 -7.72
CA THR A 74 14.14 7.18 -8.90
C THR A 74 15.35 6.59 -9.61
N HIS A 75 16.57 7.02 -9.27
CA HIS A 75 17.80 6.53 -9.90
C HIS A 75 18.57 5.53 -9.02
N GLY A 76 18.86 4.36 -9.58
CA GLY A 76 19.72 3.33 -8.97
C GLY A 76 19.02 2.38 -7.98
N SER A 77 19.78 1.42 -7.46
CA SER A 77 19.29 0.39 -6.52
C SER A 77 18.76 0.97 -5.21
N LYS A 78 19.31 2.12 -4.77
CA LYS A 78 18.84 2.85 -3.58
C LYS A 78 17.42 3.38 -3.76
N GLY A 79 17.07 3.83 -4.96
CA GLY A 79 15.75 4.34 -5.27
C GLY A 79 14.63 3.31 -5.15
N ARG A 80 14.90 2.08 -5.60
CA ARG A 80 13.96 0.95 -5.41
C ARG A 80 13.74 0.62 -3.93
N ALA A 81 14.77 0.79 -3.08
CA ALA A 81 14.65 0.55 -1.65
C ALA A 81 13.75 1.60 -0.96
N MET A 82 13.74 2.84 -1.47
CA MET A 82 12.86 3.90 -0.98
C MET A 82 11.38 3.65 -1.34
N ILE A 83 11.11 3.05 -2.50
CA ILE A 83 9.74 2.67 -2.92
C ILE A 83 9.12 1.59 -2.02
N ILE A 84 9.95 0.69 -1.50
CA ILE A 84 9.52 -0.37 -0.57
C ILE A 84 9.64 0.04 0.90
N ASP A 85 9.94 1.31 1.19
CA ASP A 85 10.13 1.81 2.55
C ASP A 85 8.81 1.68 3.35
N PRO A 86 8.84 0.99 4.52
CA PRO A 86 7.66 0.82 5.36
C PRO A 86 7.04 2.14 5.85
N HIS A 87 7.84 3.17 6.08
CA HIS A 87 7.36 4.47 6.56
C HIS A 87 6.55 5.19 5.48
N LEU A 88 7.01 5.14 4.23
CA LEU A 88 6.24 5.66 3.09
C LEU A 88 4.88 4.97 3.00
N ARG A 89 4.87 3.63 3.00
CA ARG A 89 3.64 2.83 2.90
C ARG A 89 2.68 3.12 4.05
N LEU A 90 3.17 3.15 5.29
CA LEU A 90 2.36 3.45 6.47
C LEU A 90 1.75 4.85 6.42
N ARG A 91 2.51 5.85 6.01
CA ARG A 91 2.01 7.23 5.88
C ARG A 91 0.96 7.34 4.78
N ALA A 92 1.22 6.73 3.63
CA ALA A 92 0.27 6.70 2.51
C ALA A 92 -1.05 6.00 2.90
N MET A 93 -0.99 4.84 3.58
CA MET A 93 -2.18 4.16 4.11
C MET A 93 -2.94 4.99 5.16
N ARG A 94 -2.23 5.77 6.00
CA ARG A 94 -2.88 6.69 6.96
C ARG A 94 -3.61 7.84 6.28
N ILE A 95 -3.06 8.37 5.19
CA ILE A 95 -3.72 9.38 4.35
C ILE A 95 -4.98 8.77 3.74
N ALA A 96 -4.86 7.64 3.03
CA ALA A 96 -6.01 6.96 2.43
C ALA A 96 -7.11 6.60 3.44
N ARG A 97 -6.74 6.14 4.64
CA ARG A 97 -7.72 5.90 5.72
C ARG A 97 -8.47 7.16 6.11
N ARG A 98 -7.76 8.29 6.25
CA ARG A 98 -8.37 9.56 6.64
C ARG A 98 -9.35 10.04 5.57
N GLU A 99 -8.96 9.97 4.31
CA GLU A 99 -9.81 10.36 3.18
C GLU A 99 -11.05 9.46 3.05
N ALA A 100 -10.86 8.14 3.16
CA ALA A 100 -11.98 7.20 3.17
C ALA A 100 -12.94 7.47 4.34
N GLN A 101 -12.40 7.70 5.55
CA GLN A 101 -13.23 7.97 6.73
C GLN A 101 -13.98 9.29 6.64
N ALA A 102 -13.41 10.32 6.00
CA ALA A 102 -14.08 11.59 5.77
C ALA A 102 -15.28 11.48 4.81
N ARG A 103 -15.25 10.49 3.91
CA ARG A 103 -16.29 10.25 2.90
C ARG A 103 -17.33 9.22 3.33
N ALA A 104 -16.97 8.31 4.23
CA ALA A 104 -17.88 7.30 4.72
C ALA A 104 -19.02 7.92 5.57
N PRO A 105 -20.27 7.43 5.43
CA PRO A 105 -21.41 7.89 6.21
C PRO A 105 -21.40 7.41 7.68
N GLY A 106 -20.40 6.63 8.07
CA GLY A 106 -20.22 6.06 9.41
C GLY A 106 -18.76 5.71 9.69
N MET A 107 -18.48 5.09 10.84
CA MET A 107 -17.13 4.60 11.11
C MET A 107 -16.79 3.46 10.16
N LEU A 108 -15.59 3.51 9.60
CA LEU A 108 -15.04 2.38 8.88
C LEU A 108 -14.47 1.37 9.89
N GLY A 109 -14.85 0.11 9.72
CA GLY A 109 -14.26 -1.01 10.45
C GLY A 109 -12.83 -1.32 9.96
N PRO A 110 -12.37 -2.58 10.08
CA PRO A 110 -11.10 -3.00 9.50
C PRO A 110 -11.04 -2.68 8.00
N LEU A 111 -9.93 -2.05 7.57
CA LEU A 111 -9.72 -1.67 6.18
C LEU A 111 -8.87 -2.72 5.47
N GLN A 112 -9.31 -3.14 4.30
CA GLN A 112 -8.47 -3.80 3.31
C GLN A 112 -7.95 -2.72 2.37
N MET A 113 -6.63 -2.73 2.13
CA MET A 113 -5.98 -1.73 1.28
C MET A 113 -5.00 -2.39 0.34
N ASP A 114 -5.14 -2.08 -0.94
CA ASP A 114 -4.15 -2.44 -1.97
C ASP A 114 -3.40 -1.17 -2.36
N LEU A 115 -2.07 -1.23 -2.30
CA LEU A 115 -1.19 -0.07 -2.49
C LEU A 115 -0.22 -0.33 -3.64
N PHE A 116 -0.22 0.58 -4.60
CA PHE A 116 0.66 0.60 -5.76
C PHE A 116 1.52 1.86 -5.74
N VAL A 117 2.82 1.70 -5.98
CA VAL A 117 3.76 2.82 -6.03
C VAL A 117 4.36 2.91 -7.43
N HIS A 118 4.18 4.07 -8.04
CA HIS A 118 4.68 4.42 -9.35
C HIS A 118 5.73 5.52 -9.19
N ALA A 119 6.97 5.21 -9.54
CA ALA A 119 8.08 6.15 -9.48
C ALA A 119 8.51 6.53 -10.89
N GLU A 120 8.43 7.82 -11.18
CA GLU A 120 8.91 8.45 -12.41
C GLU A 120 10.02 9.44 -12.08
N ALA A 121 10.84 9.85 -13.05
CA ALA A 121 12.09 10.59 -12.82
C ALA A 121 11.99 11.82 -11.89
N ARG A 122 10.82 12.45 -11.75
CA ARG A 122 10.58 13.60 -10.86
C ARG A 122 9.26 13.54 -10.11
N ALA A 123 8.61 12.38 -10.11
CA ALA A 123 7.30 12.22 -9.52
C ALA A 123 7.17 10.86 -8.85
N LEU A 124 6.52 10.86 -7.69
CA LEU A 124 6.08 9.66 -7.01
C LEU A 124 4.57 9.70 -6.96
N ARG A 125 3.93 8.69 -7.53
CA ARG A 125 2.49 8.49 -7.45
C ARG A 125 2.22 7.23 -6.63
N ILE A 126 1.33 7.34 -5.66
CA ILE A 126 0.90 6.22 -4.84
C ILE A 126 -0.61 6.09 -5.01
N ASP A 127 -1.05 4.97 -5.57
CA ASP A 127 -2.47 4.66 -5.70
C ASP A 127 -2.84 3.63 -4.63
N ILE A 128 -3.95 3.89 -3.95
CA ILE A 128 -4.42 3.09 -2.84
C ILE A 128 -5.90 2.81 -3.03
N ASP A 129 -6.26 1.55 -3.21
CA ASP A 129 -7.64 1.10 -3.17
C ASP A 129 -8.00 0.75 -1.73
N VAL A 130 -9.21 1.11 -1.31
CA VAL A 130 -9.69 0.98 0.07
C VAL A 130 -11.07 0.35 0.08
N ASP A 131 -11.18 -0.79 0.76
CA ASP A 131 -12.43 -1.47 1.04
C ASP A 131 -12.62 -1.60 2.55
N ALA A 132 -13.83 -1.30 3.03
CA ALA A 132 -14.17 -1.49 4.44
C ALA A 132 -15.68 -1.60 4.66
N VAL A 133 -16.07 -2.37 5.67
CA VAL A 133 -17.44 -2.35 6.18
C VAL A 133 -17.65 -1.08 6.98
N VAL A 134 -18.77 -0.40 6.73
CA VAL A 134 -19.22 0.76 7.49
C VAL A 134 -20.05 0.26 8.66
N GLU A 135 -19.62 0.60 9.86
CA GLU A 135 -20.39 0.30 11.06
C GLU A 135 -21.64 1.17 11.09
N HIS A 136 -22.81 0.54 11.23
CA HIS A 136 -24.04 1.27 11.51
C HIS A 136 -23.86 2.01 12.83
N ARG A 137 -24.08 3.32 12.79
CA ARG A 137 -24.19 4.14 14.00
C ARG A 137 -25.42 3.64 14.76
N ALA A 138 -25.23 2.67 15.66
CA ALA A 138 -26.23 2.35 16.66
C ALA A 138 -26.38 3.60 17.52
N SER A 139 -27.42 4.37 17.26
CA SER A 139 -27.85 5.49 18.08
C SER A 139 -28.06 4.97 19.51
N ARG A 140 -27.02 5.07 20.34
CA ARG A 140 -27.19 5.07 21.79
C ARG A 140 -27.86 6.40 22.14
N MET A 141 -29.18 6.39 22.16
CA MET A 141 -29.97 7.08 23.16
C MET A 141 -31.31 6.37 23.25
N GLY A 142 -31.40 5.56 24.28
CA GLY A 142 -32.62 4.87 24.67
C GLY A 142 -33.76 5.86 24.88
N ARG A 143 -34.92 5.44 24.42
CA ARG A 143 -36.16 5.68 25.15
C ARG A 143 -35.98 5.11 26.55
N GLU A 144 -36.00 5.96 27.56
CA GLU A 144 -36.63 5.65 28.83
C GLU A 144 -37.82 6.60 29.01
N ALA A 145 -38.81 6.09 29.73
CA ALA A 145 -40.22 6.42 29.73
C ALA A 145 -40.57 7.85 30.20
#